data_AF-A0A2R6E671-F1
#
_entry.id   AF-A0A2R6E671-F1
#
_cell.length_a   1.000
_cell.length_b   1.000
_cell.length_c   1.000
_cell.angle_alpha   90.00
_cell.angle_beta   90.00
_cell.angle_gamma   90.00
#
_symmetry.space_group_name_H-M   'P 1'
#
loop_
_entity.id
_entity.type
_entity.pdbx_description
1 polymer ?
#
loop_
_entity_poly.entity_id
_entity_poly.type
_entity_poly.pdbx_seq_one_letter_code
_entity_poly.pdbx_strand_id
1 'polypeptide(L)' 'TRDGRDYRTGGRPGELADALLFLASEESSFLTGVEVPVDGGASVV' A
#
# COMPACT_ATOMS: atom_id res chain seq x y z
N THR A 1 -5.73 -12.51 6.74
CA THR A 1 -5.65 -11.05 6.95
C THR A 1 -5.59 -10.75 8.42
N ARG A 2 -4.47 -10.18 8.89
CA ARG A 2 -4.07 -10.13 10.31
C ARG A 2 -4.97 -9.26 11.22
N ASP A 3 -5.82 -8.41 10.64
CA ASP A 3 -6.57 -7.36 11.37
C ASP A 3 -8.12 -7.43 11.22
N GLY A 4 -8.68 -8.42 10.54
CA GLY A 4 -10.15 -8.55 10.41
C GLY A 4 -10.86 -7.41 9.66
N ARG A 5 -10.14 -6.57 8.90
CA ARG A 5 -10.73 -5.45 8.15
C ARG A 5 -11.30 -5.92 6.80
N ASP A 6 -12.49 -5.43 6.47
CA ASP A 6 -13.12 -5.64 5.17
C ASP A 6 -12.55 -4.64 4.15
N TYR A 7 -11.89 -5.14 3.10
CA TYR A 7 -11.36 -4.32 2.00
C TYR A 7 -12.46 -3.66 1.15
N ARG A 8 -13.74 -3.95 1.45
CA ARG A 8 -14.91 -3.28 0.85
C ARG A 8 -15.15 -1.86 1.37
N THR A 9 -14.49 -1.46 2.46
CA THR A 9 -14.54 -0.08 2.96
C THR A 9 -13.37 0.74 2.45
N GLY A 10 -13.57 2.05 2.22
CA GLY A 10 -12.51 2.94 1.74
C GLY A 10 -11.27 2.94 2.62
N GLY A 11 -10.10 3.09 1.99
CA GLY A 11 -8.81 3.08 2.65
C GLY A 11 -8.62 4.25 3.62
N ARG A 12 -7.77 4.08 4.63
CA ARG A 12 -7.44 5.12 5.62
C ARG A 12 -6.10 5.78 5.25
N PRO A 13 -5.90 7.08 5.57
CA PRO A 13 -4.64 7.76 5.30
C PRO A 13 -3.39 7.03 5.82
N GLY A 14 -3.49 6.35 6.97
CA GLY A 14 -2.38 5.58 7.54
C GLY A 14 -1.91 4.42 6.67
N GLU A 15 -2.81 3.79 5.91
CA GLU A 15 -2.46 2.67 5.02
C GLU A 15 -1.58 3.12 3.86
N LEU A 16 -1.77 4.36 3.39
CA LEU A 16 -0.90 4.98 2.40
C LEU A 16 0.40 5.49 3.04
N ALA A 17 0.34 6.02 4.25
CA ALA A 17 1.49 6.57 4.95
C ALA A 17 2.61 5.52 5.18
N ASP A 18 2.25 4.30 5.57
CA ASP A 18 3.22 3.22 5.77
C ASP A 18 3.89 2.81 4.45
N ALA A 19 3.13 2.74 3.36
CA ALA A 19 3.67 2.44 2.03
C ALA A 19 4.62 3.55 1.55
N LEU A 20 4.26 4.81 1.76
CA LEU A 20 5.12 5.95 1.43
C LEU A 20 6.39 5.97 2.29
N LEU A 21 6.29 5.63 3.57
CA LEU A 21 7.43 5.54 4.48
C LEU A 21 8.43 4.47 3.99
N PHE A 22 7.94 3.31 3.59
CA PHE A 22 8.78 2.27 2.97
C PHE A 22 9.41 2.76 1.65
N LEU A 23 8.63 3.39 0.77
CA LEU A 23 9.17 3.91 -0.49
C LEU A 23 10.22 5.00 -0.29
N ALA A 24 10.15 5.75 0.80
CA ALA A 24 11.14 6.75 1.16
C ALA A 24 12.38 6.17 1.90
N SER A 25 12.36 4.89 2.30
CA SER A 25 13.46 4.26 3.02
C SER A 25 14.53 3.69 2.09
N GLU A 26 15.71 3.34 2.61
CA GLU A 26 16.76 2.67 1.83
C GLU A 26 16.36 1.26 1.38
N GLU A 27 15.36 0.66 2.03
CA GLU A 27 14.87 -0.70 1.73
C GLU A 27 14.19 -0.77 0.36
N SER A 28 13.71 0.37 -0.16
CA SER A 28 13.13 0.48 -1.50
C SER A 28 14.15 0.89 -2.59
N SER A 29 15.46 0.92 -2.29
CA SER A 29 16.49 1.48 -3.19
C SER A 29 16.54 0.91 -4.61
N PHE A 30 15.97 -0.28 -4.84
CA PHE A 30 15.88 -0.91 -6.16
C PHE A 30 14.49 -0.81 -6.82
N LEU A 31 13.51 -0.24 -6.12
CA LEU A 31 12.12 -0.15 -6.53
C LEU A 31 11.91 1.19 -7.23
N THR A 32 12.12 1.20 -8.55
CA THR A 32 12.03 2.39 -9.40
C THR A 32 11.25 2.09 -10.68
N GLY A 33 10.57 3.11 -11.23
CA GLY A 33 9.84 3.02 -12.49
C GLY A 33 8.63 2.09 -12.46
N VAL A 34 8.09 1.79 -11.28
CA VAL A 34 6.93 0.91 -11.08
C VAL A 34 5.85 1.60 -10.28
N GLU A 35 4.59 1.22 -10.52
CA GLU A 35 3.46 1.60 -9.69
C GLU A 35 3.24 0.53 -8.61
N VAL A 36 3.14 0.97 -7.35
CA VAL A 36 2.81 0.10 -6.21
C VAL A 36 1.37 0.40 -5.77
N PRO A 37 0.38 -0.40 -6.17
CA PRO A 37 -1.01 -0.15 -5.80
C PRO A 37 -1.25 -0.39 -4.31
N VAL A 38 -1.93 0.56 -3.66
CA VAL A 38 -2.35 0.51 -2.25
C VAL A 38 -3.86 0.77 -2.16
N ASP A 39 -4.64 -0.15 -2.71
CA ASP A 39 -6.08 0.04 -2.97
C ASP A 39 -6.96 -1.10 -2.41
N GLY A 40 -6.41 -1.94 -1.53
CA GLY A 40 -7.13 -3.09 -0.99
C GLY A 40 -7.40 -4.20 -2.01
N GLY A 41 -6.73 -4.21 -3.16
CA GLY A 41 -6.90 -5.20 -4.22
C GLY A 41 -7.96 -4.84 -5.26
N ALA A 42 -8.45 -3.59 -5.25
CA ALA A 42 -9.46 -3.11 -6.18
C ALA A 42 -9.01 -3.14 -7.65
N SER A 43 -7.73 -2.89 -7.94
CA SER A 43 -7.19 -2.90 -9.31
C SER A 43 -6.95 -4.30 -9.88
N VAL A 44 -7.07 -5.35 -9.05
CA VAL A 44 -6.83 -6.75 -9.47
C VAL A 44 -8.13 -7.44 -9.93
N VAL A 45 -9.30 -6.85 -9.62
CA VAL A 45 -10.62 -7.42 -9.89
C VAL A 45 -11.38 -6.73 -11.02
#